data_AF-A0A1W9SS13-F1
#
_entry.id   AF-A0A1W9SS13-F1
#
_cell.length_a   1.000
_cell.length_b   1.000
_cell.length_c   1.000
_cell.angle_alpha   90.00
_cell.angle_beta   90.00
_cell.angle_gamma   90.00
#
_symmetry.space_group_name_H-M   'P 1'
#
loop_
_entity.id
_entity.type
_entity.pdbx_description
1 polymer ?
#
loop_
_entity_poly.entity_id
_entity_poly.type
_entity_poly.pdbx_seq_one_letter_code
_entity_poly.pdbx_strand_id
1 'polypeptide(L)' 'MKKQYGYAWITCEKGLIRYNPSSGDVKIYDADKNIKANKIRHIAIQNSNVIWVSSSGNSLYKLILR' A
#
# COMPACT_ATOMS: atom_id res chain seq x y z
N MET A 1 0.95 25.80 -12.93
CA MET A 1 0.29 24.48 -12.78
C MET A 1 0.97 23.71 -11.66
N LYS A 2 0.30 23.41 -10.54
CA LYS A 2 0.83 22.47 -9.53
C LYS A 2 0.71 21.06 -10.11
N LYS A 3 1.83 20.37 -10.32
CA LYS A 3 1.82 18.92 -10.59
C LYS A 3 1.39 18.24 -9.30
N GLN A 4 0.17 17.70 -9.29
CA GLN A 4 -0.29 16.86 -8.20
C GLN A 4 0.12 15.43 -8.55
N TYR A 5 1.19 14.97 -7.91
CA TYR A 5 1.63 13.60 -8.07
C TYR A 5 0.77 12.72 -7.15
N GLY A 6 0.23 11.62 -7.70
CA GLY A 6 -0.43 10.61 -6.88
C GLY A 6 0.58 9.94 -5.93
N TYR A 7 0.06 9.25 -4.91
CA TYR A 7 0.93 8.45 -4.03
C TYR A 7 1.57 7.29 -4.80
N ALA A 8 2.86 7.06 -4.56
CA ALA A 8 3.52 5.83 -4.97
C ALA A 8 3.30 4.74 -3.91
N TRP A 9 2.99 3.53 -4.37
CA TRP A 9 2.78 2.37 -3.51
C TRP A 9 3.81 1.30 -3.85
N ILE A 10 4.54 0.85 -2.83
CA ILE A 10 5.67 -0.07 -2.99
C ILE A 10 5.46 -1.26 -2.06
N THR A 11 5.42 -2.47 -2.62
CA THR A 11 5.44 -3.72 -1.84
C THR A 11 6.84 -4.04 -1.37
N CYS A 12 6.97 -4.49 -0.13
CA CYS A 12 8.20 -5.04 0.42
C CYS A 12 7.89 -6.35 1.16
N GLU A 13 8.91 -7.16 1.47
CA GLU A 13 8.68 -8.42 2.20
C GLU A 13 7.99 -8.20 3.55
N LYS A 14 8.23 -7.06 4.21
CA LYS A 14 7.65 -6.72 5.52
C LYS A 14 6.39 -5.86 5.45
N GLY A 15 5.78 -5.69 4.27
CA GLY A 15 4.52 -4.98 4.12
C GLY A 15 4.49 -3.99 2.96
N LEU A 16 3.94 -2.81 3.20
CA LEU A 16 3.61 -1.86 2.16
C LEU A 16 4.07 -0.44 2.52
N ILE A 17 4.66 0.26 1.57
CA ILE A 17 5.08 1.65 1.72
C ILE A 17 4.19 2.54 0.86
N ARG A 18 3.66 3.61 1.45
CA ARG A 18 3.02 4.73 0.74
C ARG A 18 3.95 5.93 0.78
N TYR A 19 4.35 6.41 -0.39
CA TYR A 19 5.21 7.58 -0.55
C TYR A 19 4.46 8.72 -1.22
N ASN A 20 4.56 9.92 -0.65
CA ASN A 20 4.08 11.16 -1.24
C ASN A 20 5.23 11.90 -1.94
N PRO A 21 5.37 11.83 -3.27
CA PRO A 21 6.42 12.54 -3.98
C PRO A 21 6.31 14.08 -3.89
N SER A 22 5.15 14.63 -3.54
CA SER A 22 4.98 16.08 -3.40
C SER A 22 5.50 16.63 -2.07
N SER A 23 5.45 15.85 -0.98
CA SER A 23 5.91 16.28 0.36
C SER A 23 7.13 15.53 0.87
N GLY A 24 7.45 14.38 0.28
CA GLY A 24 8.44 13.44 0.80
C GLY A 24 7.91 12.49 1.87
N ASP A 25 6.62 12.58 2.25
CA ASP A 25 6.07 11.77 3.34
C ASP A 25 6.08 10.28 3.02
N VAL A 26 6.49 9.48 4.01
CA VAL A 26 6.52 8.01 3.92
C VAL A 26 5.65 7.43 5.05
N LYS A 27 4.73 6.53 4.69
CA LYS A 27 3.94 5.74 5.63
C LYS A 27 4.15 4.26 5.37
N ILE A 28 4.50 3.52 6.43
CA ILE A 28 4.75 2.08 6.38
C ILE A 28 3.56 1.35 7.00
N TYR A 29 2.99 0.43 6.24
CA TYR A 29 1.99 -0.52 6.69
C TYR A 29 2.66 -1.87 6.87
N ASP A 30 3.01 -2.15 8.13
CA ASP A 30 3.62 -3.41 8.55
C ASP A 30 2.66 -4.59 8.31
N ALA A 31 3.18 -5.66 7.70
CA ALA A 31 2.38 -6.81 7.33
C ALA A 31 1.95 -7.66 8.53
N ASP A 32 2.78 -7.77 9.57
CA ASP A 32 2.52 -8.56 10.77
C ASP A 32 1.51 -7.86 11.68
N LYS A 33 1.52 -6.52 11.69
CA LYS A 33 0.61 -5.72 12.53
C LYS A 33 -0.69 -5.33 11.83
N ASN A 34 -0.63 -4.94 10.56
CA ASN A 34 -1.75 -4.26 9.90
C ASN A 34 -2.44 -5.08 8.81
N ILE A 35 -1.70 -5.97 8.12
CA ILE A 35 -2.19 -6.65 6.90
C ILE A 35 -2.38 -8.16 7.12
N LYS A 36 -1.81 -8.74 8.18
CA LYS A 36 -1.78 -10.18 8.48
C LYS A 36 -1.43 -11.03 7.25
N ALA A 37 -0.43 -10.59 6.49
CA ALA A 37 -0.03 -11.19 5.23
C ALA A 37 1.48 -11.41 5.20
N ASN A 38 1.92 -12.66 5.02
CA ASN A 38 3.35 -12.99 5.12
C ASN A 38 4.22 -12.35 4.01
N LYS A 39 3.70 -12.21 2.78
CA LYS A 39 4.40 -11.54 1.66
C LYS A 39 3.39 -10.94 0.69
N ILE A 40 3.36 -9.61 0.59
CA ILE A 40 2.51 -8.92 -0.39
C ILE A 40 3.15 -9.03 -1.77
N ARG A 41 2.38 -9.48 -2.77
CA ARG A 41 2.87 -9.70 -4.14
C ARG A 41 2.27 -8.75 -5.16
N HIS A 42 1.01 -8.37 -4.99
CA HIS A 42 0.33 -7.48 -5.93
C HIS A 42 -0.49 -6.44 -5.19
N ILE A 43 -0.57 -5.24 -5.77
CA ILE A 43 -1.41 -4.13 -5.32
C ILE A 43 -2.29 -3.70 -6.49
N ALA A 44 -3.56 -3.45 -6.21
CA ALA A 44 -4.45 -2.74 -7.12
C ALA A 44 -5.06 -1.53 -6.40
N ILE A 45 -4.92 -0.35 -6.99
CA ILE A 45 -5.50 0.88 -6.44
C ILE A 45 -6.92 1.01 -7.00
N GLN A 46 -7.92 1.01 -6.12
CA GLN A 46 -9.30 1.24 -6.54
C GLN A 46 -9.60 2.74 -6.60
N ASN A 47 -9.21 3.49 -5.57
CA ASN A 47 -9.34 4.95 -5.49
C ASN A 47 -8.39 5.51 -4.40
N SER A 48 -8.51 6.80 -4.08
CA SER A 48 -7.64 7.48 -3.09
C SER A 48 -7.68 6.86 -1.69
N ASN A 49 -8.73 6.11 -1.36
CA ASN A 49 -9.00 5.60 -0.01
C ASN A 49 -8.97 4.08 0.06
N VAL A 50 -8.99 3.38 -1.07
CA VAL A 50 -9.09 1.92 -1.10
C VAL A 50 -8.01 1.33 -2.00
N ILE A 51 -7.24 0.42 -1.42
CA ILE A 51 -6.31 -0.42 -2.14
C ILE A 51 -6.57 -1.90 -1.81
N TRP A 52 -6.31 -2.73 -2.80
CA TRP A 52 -6.37 -4.18 -2.69
C TRP A 52 -4.95 -4.72 -2.68
N VAL A 53 -4.67 -5.64 -1.77
CA VAL A 53 -3.36 -6.30 -1.67
C VAL A 53 -3.56 -7.82 -1.65
N SER A 54 -2.73 -8.54 -2.38
CA SER A 54 -2.73 -10.01 -2.38
C SER A 54 -1.41 -10.55 -1.86
N SER A 55 -1.48 -11.70 -1.17
CA SER A 55 -0.30 -12.38 -0.63
C SER A 55 -0.07 -13.76 -1.25
N SER A 56 1.17 -14.25 -1.16
CA SER A 56 1.51 -15.62 -1.54
C SER A 56 0.87 -16.61 -0.57
N GLY A 57 -0.35 -17.05 -0.86
CA GLY A 57 -1.10 -17.96 0.01
C GLY A 57 -2.62 -18.01 -0.21
N ASN A 58 -3.16 -17.27 -1.19
CA ASN A 58 -4.59 -17.22 -1.58
C ASN A 58 -5.44 -16.14 -0.88
N SER A 59 -4.84 -15.20 -0.15
CA SER A 59 -5.58 -14.15 0.55
C SER A 59 -5.58 -12.82 -0.23
N LEU A 60 -6.78 -12.26 -0.41
CA LEU A 60 -7.00 -10.89 -0.91
C LEU A 60 -7.46 -10.01 0.26
N TYR A 61 -6.77 -8.91 0.51
CA TYR A 61 -7.08 -7.97 1.57
C TYR A 61 -7.48 -6.62 0.99
N LYS A 62 -8.52 -6.04 1.58
CA LYS A 62 -8.95 -4.67 1.32
C LYS A 62 -8.39 -3.76 2.41
N LEU A 63 -7.54 -2.80 2.03
CA LEU A 63 -7.03 -1.78 2.95
C LEU A 63 -7.80 -0.47 2.73
N ILE A 64 -8.42 0.03 3.79
CA ILE A 64 -9.06 1.34 3.81
C ILE A 64 -8.09 2.33 4.44
N LEU A 65 -7.70 3.33 3.66
CA LEU A 65 -6.78 4.37 4.06
C LEU A 65 -7.56 5.44 4.83
N ARG A 66 -7.23 5.58 6.11
CA ARG A 66 -7.62 6.72 6.94
C ARG A 66 -6.51 7.77 6.93
#